data_AF-A0A397GGX1-F1
#
_entry.id   AF-A0A397GGX1-F1
#
_cell.length_a   1.000
_cell.length_b   1.000
_cell.length_c   1.000
_cell.angle_alpha   90.00
_cell.angle_beta   90.00
_cell.angle_gamma   90.00
#
_symmetry.space_group_name_H-M   'P 1'
#
loop_
_entity.id
_entity.type
_entity.pdbx_description
1 polymer ?
#
loop_
_entity_poly.entity_id
_entity_poly.type
_entity_poly.pdbx_seq_one_letter_code
_entity_poly.pdbx_strand_id
1 'polypeptide(L)'
;MDPQFLGLLVAPPDPAFGLMAAFDADSHPKKVSLIAGAYHDEEGQPHRWLTHLIDLARSLTFGSDITNRLSSNVASLQTVSGTGANHLAAAFLSKQLQPKRVFIPGPTCRPRGNAILRRRYGRTERHHHPQPCAHNPTGMDLTKSQWIEVAELVKEKHLFPVFDSAYQGFATRDVDGDAWAIRYFSERILSDADSKFPGVCVAQSFSNNFGLYGERVGALHLVVPRGLSAEEAKSQLTLMARGEYWNPP
;
A
#
# COMPACT_ATOMS: atom_id res chain seq x y z
N MET A 1 23.07 14.62 4.61
CA MET A 1 22.05 13.56 4.72
C MET A 1 21.48 13.36 3.34
N ASP A 2 21.42 12.13 2.85
CA ASP A 2 20.92 11.81 1.52
C ASP A 2 19.38 11.92 1.53
N PRO A 3 18.74 12.61 0.57
CA PRO A 3 17.30 12.71 0.53
C PRO A 3 16.73 11.33 0.25
N GLN A 4 15.91 10.79 1.16
CA GLN A 4 15.43 9.40 1.19
C GLN A 4 14.64 8.95 -0.07
N PHE A 5 14.41 9.86 -1.02
CA PHE A 5 13.68 9.59 -2.26
C PHE A 5 14.33 10.16 -3.54
N LEU A 6 15.46 10.86 -3.43
CA LEU A 6 16.20 11.32 -4.61
C LEU A 6 17.14 10.19 -5.06
N GLY A 7 16.62 9.24 -5.84
CA GLY A 7 17.44 8.18 -6.43
C GLY A 7 16.80 6.80 -6.49
N LEU A 8 15.46 6.69 -6.51
CA LEU A 8 14.82 5.42 -6.86
C LEU A 8 15.33 5.00 -8.24
N LEU A 9 16.07 3.88 -8.28
CA LEU A 9 16.48 3.29 -9.54
C LEU A 9 15.19 2.84 -10.24
N VAL A 10 14.89 3.46 -11.39
CA VAL A 10 13.84 2.99 -12.29
C VAL A 10 14.18 1.53 -12.61
N ALA A 11 13.29 0.59 -12.24
CA ALA A 11 13.50 -0.79 -12.63
C ALA A 11 13.58 -0.83 -14.16
N PRO A 12 14.49 -1.64 -14.73
CA PRO A 12 14.43 -1.90 -16.16
C PRO A 12 13.00 -2.35 -16.49
N PRO A 13 12.36 -1.75 -17.51
CA PRO A 13 10.98 -2.06 -17.84
C PRO A 13 10.85 -3.56 -18.10
N ASP A 14 9.85 -4.18 -17.48
CA ASP A 14 9.53 -5.58 -17.73
C ASP A 14 9.25 -5.75 -19.23
N PRO A 15 9.84 -6.74 -19.91
CA PRO A 15 9.59 -6.97 -21.33
C PRO A 15 8.10 -7.09 -21.67
N ALA A 16 7.27 -7.65 -20.76
CA ALA A 16 5.83 -7.71 -20.94
C ALA A 16 5.18 -6.31 -20.87
N PHE A 17 5.61 -5.44 -19.95
CA PHE A 17 5.13 -4.05 -19.90
C PHE A 17 5.60 -3.23 -21.10
N GLY A 18 6.82 -3.47 -21.59
CA GLY A 18 7.33 -2.86 -22.83
C GLY A 18 6.51 -3.26 -24.05
N LEU A 19 6.14 -4.53 -24.15
CA LEU A 19 5.23 -5.01 -25.19
C LEU A 19 3.82 -4.42 -25.05
N MET A 20 3.30 -4.25 -23.83
CA MET A 20 1.99 -3.62 -23.60
C MET A 20 2.01 -2.16 -24.05
N ALA A 21 3.05 -1.40 -23.70
CA ALA A 21 3.21 -0.02 -24.14
C ALA A 21 3.34 0.09 -25.67
N ALA A 22 4.07 -0.84 -26.31
CA ALA A 22 4.16 -0.91 -27.76
C ALA A 22 2.82 -1.26 -28.41
N PHE A 23 2.05 -2.18 -27.82
CA PHE A 23 0.70 -2.49 -28.25
C PHE A 23 -0.22 -1.27 -28.11
N ASP A 24 -0.20 -0.56 -26.97
CA ASP A 24 -1.03 0.62 -26.74
C ASP A 24 -0.71 1.74 -27.74
N ALA A 25 0.58 1.94 -28.05
CA ALA A 25 1.05 2.93 -29.02
C ALA A 25 0.75 2.56 -30.49
N ASP A 26 0.49 1.28 -30.78
CA ASP A 26 0.12 0.83 -32.12
C ASP A 26 -1.28 1.34 -32.50
N SER A 27 -1.39 2.07 -33.61
CA SER A 27 -2.65 2.62 -34.11
C SER A 27 -3.39 1.69 -35.07
N HIS A 28 -2.86 0.49 -35.34
CA HIS A 28 -3.45 -0.44 -36.29
C HIS A 28 -4.83 -0.94 -35.80
N PRO A 29 -5.91 -0.81 -36.60
CA PRO A 29 -7.28 -1.08 -36.17
C PRO A 29 -7.58 -2.55 -35.87
N LYS A 30 -6.68 -3.47 -36.22
CA LYS A 30 -6.80 -4.93 -35.96
C LYS A 30 -5.64 -5.47 -35.11
N LYS A 31 -4.97 -4.62 -34.33
CA LYS A 31 -3.92 -5.08 -33.42
C LYS A 31 -4.50 -6.10 -32.44
N VAL A 32 -3.74 -7.17 -32.17
CA VAL A 32 -4.09 -8.21 -31.21
C VAL A 32 -2.96 -8.34 -30.21
N SER A 33 -3.28 -8.25 -28.92
CA SER A 33 -2.29 -8.48 -27.86
C SER A 33 -2.22 -9.97 -27.56
N LEU A 34 -1.06 -10.57 -27.85
CA LEU A 34 -0.71 -11.94 -27.43
C LEU A 34 0.26 -11.94 -26.24
N ILE A 35 0.38 -10.81 -25.56
CA ILE A 35 1.28 -10.62 -24.43
C ILE A 35 0.67 -11.39 -23.26
N ALA A 36 1.13 -12.63 -23.09
CA ALA A 36 0.51 -13.59 -22.19
C ALA A 36 0.46 -13.10 -20.73
N GLY A 37 -0.75 -13.14 -20.14
CA GLY A 37 -0.96 -13.05 -18.70
C GLY A 37 -2.22 -12.32 -18.24
N ALA A 38 -2.87 -11.53 -19.10
CA ALA A 38 -4.15 -10.91 -18.80
C ALA A 38 -5.26 -11.69 -19.51
N TYR A 39 -6.27 -12.14 -18.77
CA TYR A 39 -7.52 -12.59 -19.38
C TYR A 39 -8.14 -11.39 -20.11
N HIS A 40 -8.61 -11.62 -21.33
CA HIS A 40 -9.38 -10.64 -22.10
C HIS A 40 -10.82 -11.15 -22.22
N ASP A 41 -11.79 -10.24 -22.25
CA ASP A 41 -13.20 -10.57 -22.49
C ASP A 41 -13.46 -10.91 -23.97
N GLU A 42 -14.72 -11.18 -24.32
CA GLU A 42 -15.12 -11.54 -25.68
C GLU A 42 -14.87 -10.40 -26.69
N GLU A 43 -14.78 -9.16 -26.21
CA GLU A 43 -14.46 -7.95 -26.96
C GLU A 43 -12.95 -7.68 -27.06
N GLY A 44 -12.10 -8.58 -26.52
CA GLY A 44 -10.65 -8.46 -26.55
C GLY A 44 -10.12 -7.35 -25.64
N GLN A 45 -10.91 -6.88 -24.67
CA GLN A 45 -10.46 -5.93 -23.65
C GLN A 45 -9.88 -6.70 -22.46
N PRO A 46 -8.77 -6.25 -21.85
CA PRO A 46 -8.27 -6.87 -20.63
C PRO A 46 -9.37 -6.81 -19.55
N HIS A 47 -9.63 -7.94 -18.88
CA HIS A 47 -10.69 -8.06 -17.89
C HIS A 47 -10.56 -6.98 -16.80
N ARG A 48 -11.47 -6.00 -16.80
CA ARG A 48 -11.46 -4.79 -15.94
C ARG A 48 -11.83 -5.02 -14.47
N TRP A 49 -12.06 -6.27 -14.04
CA TRP A 49 -12.47 -6.55 -12.65
C TRP A 49 -11.40 -6.14 -11.63
N LEU A 50 -10.10 -6.27 -11.97
CA LEU A 50 -9.00 -5.86 -11.08
C LEU A 50 -8.89 -4.35 -10.87
N THR A 51 -9.20 -3.53 -11.88
CA THR A 51 -9.15 -2.06 -11.73
C THR A 51 -10.26 -1.57 -10.83
N HIS A 52 -11.47 -2.13 -10.97
CA HIS A 52 -12.62 -1.68 -10.20
C HIS A 52 -12.48 -1.97 -8.70
N LEU A 53 -11.97 -3.17 -8.34
CA LEU A 53 -11.70 -3.51 -6.94
C LEU A 53 -10.73 -2.51 -6.31
N ILE A 54 -9.65 -2.15 -7.03
CA ILE A 54 -8.62 -1.26 -6.49
C ILE A 54 -9.12 0.17 -6.35
N ASP A 55 -9.92 0.65 -7.29
CA ASP A 55 -10.53 1.98 -7.21
C ASP A 55 -11.52 2.08 -6.04
N LEU A 56 -12.32 1.03 -5.81
CA LEU A 56 -13.21 0.93 -4.66
C LEU A 56 -12.42 0.81 -3.34
N ALA A 57 -11.35 0.00 -3.31
CA ALA A 57 -10.47 -0.16 -2.15
C ALA A 57 -9.81 1.17 -1.75
N ARG A 58 -9.31 1.92 -2.74
CA ARG A 58 -8.77 3.28 -2.55
C ARG A 58 -9.85 4.21 -1.99
N SER A 59 -11.03 4.22 -2.62
CA SER A 59 -12.14 5.07 -2.19
C SER A 59 -12.58 4.76 -0.77
N LEU A 60 -12.63 3.49 -0.37
CA LEU A 60 -12.95 3.09 1.00
C LEU A 60 -11.88 3.52 2.01
N THR A 61 -10.60 3.33 1.66
CA THR A 61 -9.47 3.67 2.54
C THR A 61 -9.32 5.18 2.72
N PHE A 62 -9.30 5.93 1.63
CA PHE A 62 -8.97 7.36 1.65
C PHE A 62 -10.20 8.28 1.64
N GLY A 63 -11.37 7.78 1.24
CA GLY A 63 -12.52 8.63 0.90
C GLY A 63 -12.38 9.23 -0.50
N SER A 64 -13.49 9.62 -1.12
CA SER A 64 -13.53 10.13 -2.50
C SER A 64 -12.61 11.34 -2.71
N ASP A 65 -12.65 12.30 -1.80
CA ASP A 65 -11.99 13.60 -1.96
C ASP A 65 -10.47 13.49 -1.86
N ILE A 66 -9.98 12.66 -0.93
CA ILE A 66 -8.54 12.38 -0.80
C ILE A 66 -8.09 11.48 -1.95
N THR A 67 -8.88 10.48 -2.34
CA THR A 67 -8.55 9.59 -3.48
C THR A 67 -8.29 10.39 -4.75
N ASN A 68 -9.15 11.36 -5.06
CA ASN A 68 -9.01 12.22 -6.23
C ASN A 68 -7.72 13.05 -6.17
N ARG A 69 -7.41 13.63 -5.00
CA ARG A 69 -6.17 14.40 -4.79
C ARG A 69 -4.90 13.54 -4.77
N LEU A 70 -5.03 12.26 -4.41
CA LEU A 70 -3.95 11.28 -4.39
C LEU A 70 -3.73 10.62 -5.75
N SER A 71 -4.53 10.88 -6.77
CA SER A 71 -4.52 10.13 -8.04
C SER A 71 -3.12 9.91 -8.62
N SER A 72 -2.26 10.93 -8.62
CA SER A 72 -0.84 10.88 -9.06
C SER A 72 0.17 10.40 -8.01
N ASN A 73 -0.27 10.22 -6.76
CA ASN A 73 0.59 10.04 -5.58
C ASN A 73 0.31 8.75 -4.80
N VAL A 74 -0.63 7.90 -5.24
CA VAL A 74 -0.85 6.60 -4.61
C VAL A 74 -0.78 5.47 -5.61
N ALA A 75 0.16 4.57 -5.37
CA ALA A 75 0.25 3.27 -6.02
C ALA A 75 -0.65 2.30 -5.26
N SER A 76 -1.42 1.47 -5.97
CA SER A 76 -2.25 0.45 -5.34
C SER A 76 -2.21 -0.84 -6.13
N LEU A 77 -2.14 -1.95 -5.40
CA LEU A 77 -2.09 -3.30 -5.96
C LEU A 77 -2.97 -4.24 -5.12
N GLN A 78 -3.70 -5.13 -5.79
CA GLN A 78 -4.44 -6.20 -5.10
C GLN A 78 -3.43 -7.19 -4.53
N THR A 79 -3.73 -7.73 -3.36
CA THR A 79 -2.84 -8.66 -2.65
C THR A 79 -3.64 -9.78 -2.02
N VAL A 80 -2.94 -10.83 -1.59
CA VAL A 80 -3.52 -11.98 -0.87
C VAL A 80 -3.87 -11.56 0.57
N SER A 81 -4.99 -10.84 0.73
CA SER A 81 -5.51 -10.30 1.99
C SER A 81 -4.51 -9.35 2.68
N GLY A 82 -4.80 -8.92 3.90
CA GLY A 82 -3.90 -8.04 4.65
C GLY A 82 -2.52 -8.66 4.94
N THR A 83 -2.42 -10.00 5.01
CA THR A 83 -1.11 -10.66 5.21
C THR A 83 -0.21 -10.50 3.99
N GLY A 84 -0.74 -10.69 2.78
CA GLY A 84 -0.02 -10.44 1.53
C GLY A 84 0.36 -8.96 1.37
N ALA A 85 -0.55 -8.06 1.75
CA ALA A 85 -0.26 -6.62 1.73
C ALA A 85 0.90 -6.23 2.66
N ASN A 86 0.89 -6.72 3.91
CA ASN A 86 1.97 -6.47 4.87
C ASN A 86 3.31 -7.06 4.38
N HIS A 87 3.27 -8.29 3.83
CA HIS A 87 4.46 -8.94 3.27
C HIS A 87 5.05 -8.13 2.11
N LEU A 88 4.22 -7.70 1.15
CA LEU A 88 4.67 -6.92 0.01
C LEU A 88 5.22 -5.55 0.44
N ALA A 89 4.57 -4.89 1.41
CA ALA A 89 5.09 -3.65 2.00
C ALA A 89 6.46 -3.88 2.65
N ALA A 90 6.61 -4.93 3.45
CA ALA A 90 7.87 -5.30 4.08
C ALA A 90 8.98 -5.59 3.06
N ALA A 91 8.67 -6.33 1.99
CA ALA A 91 9.60 -6.63 0.91
C ALA A 91 10.03 -5.34 0.17
N PHE A 92 9.07 -4.47 -0.15
CA PHE A 92 9.32 -3.19 -0.79
C PHE A 92 10.23 -2.31 0.07
N LEU A 93 9.88 -2.08 1.33
CA LEU A 93 10.66 -1.24 2.23
C LEU A 93 12.05 -1.82 2.49
N SER A 94 12.16 -3.15 2.62
CA SER A 94 13.45 -3.81 2.80
C SER A 94 14.38 -3.65 1.59
N LYS A 95 13.84 -3.53 0.37
CA LYS A 95 14.63 -3.38 -0.86
C LYS A 95 14.95 -1.92 -1.15
N GLN A 96 13.93 -1.05 -1.03
CA GLN A 96 14.01 0.35 -1.43
C GLN A 96 14.56 1.26 -0.33
N LEU A 97 14.07 1.12 0.92
CA LEU A 97 14.49 1.99 2.03
C LEU A 97 15.60 1.39 2.88
N GLN A 98 15.74 0.05 2.87
CA GLN A 98 16.72 -0.70 3.67
C GLN A 98 16.81 -0.19 5.12
N PRO A 99 15.69 -0.06 5.83
CA PRO A 99 15.64 0.65 7.11
C PRO A 99 16.57 0.00 8.13
N LYS A 100 17.33 0.79 8.89
CA LYS A 100 18.20 0.25 9.96
C LYS A 100 17.41 -0.34 11.13
N ARG A 101 16.19 0.14 11.35
CA ARG A 101 15.31 -0.25 12.45
C ARG A 101 13.88 -0.33 11.97
N VAL A 102 13.17 -1.33 12.49
CA VAL A 102 11.72 -1.51 12.29
C VAL A 102 11.08 -1.56 13.67
N PHE A 103 10.11 -0.69 13.87
CA PHE A 103 9.36 -0.59 15.10
C PHE A 103 8.04 -1.37 14.93
N ILE A 104 7.74 -2.29 15.86
CA ILE A 104 6.43 -2.95 15.96
C ILE A 104 5.82 -2.74 17.39
N PRO A 105 4.51 -2.40 17.55
CA PRO A 105 3.93 -2.11 18.86
C PRO A 105 3.93 -3.37 19.72
N GLY A 106 4.04 -3.18 21.03
CA GLY A 106 3.93 -4.25 22.02
C GLY A 106 2.75 -3.98 22.96
N PRO A 107 1.77 -4.90 23.08
CA PRO A 107 1.60 -6.13 22.31
C PRO A 107 1.09 -5.86 20.89
N THR A 108 1.20 -6.82 19.98
CA THR A 108 0.51 -6.79 18.68
C THR A 108 0.23 -8.21 18.22
N CYS A 109 -0.86 -8.41 17.47
CA CYS A 109 -1.11 -9.68 16.80
C CYS A 109 0.05 -9.96 15.84
N ARG A 110 0.73 -11.11 15.97
CA ARG A 110 1.90 -11.44 15.14
C ARG A 110 1.50 -11.40 13.66
N PRO A 111 1.94 -10.40 12.87
CA PRO A 111 1.69 -10.45 11.44
C PRO A 111 2.64 -11.51 10.90
N ARG A 112 2.10 -12.65 10.43
CA ARG A 112 2.91 -13.68 9.77
C ARG A 112 3.67 -13.12 8.56
N GLY A 113 3.19 -12.00 7.97
CA GLY A 113 3.81 -11.30 6.84
C GLY A 113 5.09 -10.50 7.13
N ASN A 114 5.47 -10.27 8.39
CA ASN A 114 6.66 -9.47 8.74
C ASN A 114 7.92 -10.32 9.03
N ALA A 115 7.92 -11.58 8.61
CA ALA A 115 9.03 -12.51 8.81
C ALA A 115 10.34 -11.99 8.16
N ILE A 116 10.24 -11.32 7.01
CA ILE A 116 11.40 -10.72 6.32
C ILE A 116 12.08 -9.67 7.20
N LEU A 117 11.31 -8.74 7.78
CA LEU A 117 11.86 -7.68 8.62
C LEU A 117 12.48 -8.25 9.90
N ARG A 118 11.86 -9.27 10.50
CA ARG A 118 12.42 -9.95 11.67
C ARG A 118 13.73 -10.66 11.36
N ARG A 119 13.79 -11.40 10.25
CA ARG A 119 14.99 -12.14 9.82
C ARG A 119 16.15 -11.21 9.47
N ARG A 120 15.85 -10.08 8.82
CA ARG A 120 16.87 -9.12 8.35
C ARG A 120 17.39 -8.20 9.46
N TYR A 121 16.52 -7.76 10.37
CA TYR A 121 16.88 -6.69 11.32
C TYR A 121 17.09 -7.16 12.77
N GLY A 122 16.81 -8.43 13.10
CA GLY A 122 17.31 -9.13 14.30
C GLY A 122 16.79 -8.64 15.67
N ARG A 123 16.41 -7.37 15.81
CA ARG A 123 15.78 -6.76 16.99
C ARG A 123 14.71 -5.77 16.54
N THR A 124 13.46 -6.19 16.60
CA THR A 124 12.32 -5.27 16.58
C THR A 124 12.25 -4.63 17.96
N GLU A 125 12.80 -3.43 18.12
CA GLU A 125 12.56 -2.62 19.32
C GLU A 125 11.09 -2.19 19.33
N ARG A 126 10.44 -2.30 20.50
CA ARG A 126 8.99 -2.36 20.66
C ARG A 126 8.27 -1.01 20.47
N HIS A 127 8.16 -0.43 19.28
CA HIS A 127 7.36 0.79 19.07
C HIS A 127 6.61 0.81 17.73
N HIS A 128 5.73 1.76 17.44
CA HIS A 128 4.53 1.63 16.58
C HIS A 128 4.64 1.11 15.10
N HIS A 129 4.01 -0.04 14.82
CA HIS A 129 3.35 -0.38 13.55
C HIS A 129 1.85 -0.08 13.74
N PRO A 130 1.35 1.06 13.25
CA PRO A 130 0.02 1.52 13.62
C PRO A 130 -1.07 0.62 13.04
N GLN A 131 -1.98 0.15 13.90
CA GLN A 131 -3.31 -0.26 13.46
C GLN A 131 -4.21 0.97 13.57
N PRO A 132 -4.89 1.39 12.49
CA PRO A 132 -5.64 2.65 12.48
C PRO A 132 -6.83 2.61 13.45
N CYS A 133 -7.39 1.42 13.67
CA CYS A 133 -8.51 1.14 14.54
C CYS A 133 -8.54 -0.35 14.94
N ALA A 134 -9.34 -0.67 15.94
CA ALA A 134 -9.58 -2.00 16.49
C ALA A 134 -8.27 -2.76 16.76
N HIS A 135 -7.35 -2.15 17.51
CA HIS A 135 -6.03 -2.74 17.75
C HIS A 135 -6.12 -4.18 18.29
N ASN A 136 -5.49 -5.13 17.63
CA ASN A 136 -5.44 -6.53 18.01
C ASN A 136 -4.08 -6.83 18.68
N PRO A 137 -4.03 -7.27 19.95
CA PRO A 137 -5.10 -7.96 20.69
C PRO A 137 -5.84 -7.13 21.74
N THR A 138 -5.50 -5.86 21.93
CA THR A 138 -5.93 -5.12 23.14
C THR A 138 -7.30 -4.45 23.03
N GLY A 139 -7.79 -4.22 21.81
CA GLY A 139 -8.96 -3.39 21.51
C GLY A 139 -8.76 -1.90 21.81
N MET A 140 -7.55 -1.46 22.17
CA MET A 140 -7.27 -0.10 22.61
C MET A 140 -6.76 0.74 21.44
N ASP A 141 -7.58 1.70 21.00
CA ASP A 141 -7.25 2.62 19.92
C ASP A 141 -6.78 3.97 20.44
N LEU A 142 -5.89 4.62 19.68
CA LEU A 142 -5.47 5.99 19.95
C LEU A 142 -6.62 6.96 19.65
N THR A 143 -6.73 8.00 20.45
CA THR A 143 -7.63 9.11 20.15
C THR A 143 -7.10 9.93 18.97
N LYS A 144 -7.96 10.74 18.34
CA LYS A 144 -7.55 11.64 17.24
C LYS A 144 -6.42 12.60 17.66
N SER A 145 -6.42 13.10 18.89
CA SER A 145 -5.36 13.97 19.40
C SER A 145 -4.02 13.22 19.54
N GLN A 146 -4.05 11.98 20.03
CA GLN A 146 -2.87 11.14 20.10
C GLN A 146 -2.33 10.79 18.71
N TRP A 147 -3.21 10.53 17.73
CA TRP A 147 -2.79 10.32 16.34
C TRP A 147 -2.10 11.54 15.73
N ILE A 148 -2.54 12.76 16.07
CA ILE A 148 -1.88 14.00 15.65
C ILE A 148 -0.46 14.06 16.22
N GLU A 149 -0.28 13.76 17.51
CA GLU A 149 1.05 13.71 18.14
C GLU A 149 1.95 12.66 17.47
N VAL A 150 1.41 11.48 17.14
CA VAL A 150 2.15 10.43 16.41
C VAL A 150 2.55 10.91 15.02
N ALA A 151 1.67 11.62 14.30
CA ALA A 151 1.99 12.15 12.97
C ALA A 151 3.13 13.17 13.01
N GLU A 152 3.14 14.06 14.02
CA GLU A 152 4.23 15.02 14.20
C GLU A 152 5.54 14.31 14.58
N LEU A 153 5.50 13.27 15.42
CA LEU A 153 6.69 12.45 15.71
C LEU A 153 7.21 11.73 14.45
N VAL A 154 6.31 11.16 13.65
CA VAL A 154 6.66 10.51 12.39
C VAL A 154 7.34 11.49 11.45
N LYS A 155 6.83 12.72 11.35
CA LYS A 155 7.45 13.81 10.58
C LYS A 155 8.82 14.17 11.13
N GLU A 156 8.92 14.47 12.42
CA GLU A 156 10.15 14.92 13.08
C GLU A 156 11.26 13.87 12.94
N LYS A 157 10.94 12.59 13.14
CA LYS A 157 11.89 11.48 13.09
C LYS A 157 12.07 10.88 11.70
N HIS A 158 11.35 11.39 10.69
CA HIS A 158 11.39 10.91 9.29
C HIS A 158 11.13 9.40 9.21
N LEU A 159 10.08 8.95 9.91
CA LEU A 159 9.69 7.55 9.98
C LEU A 159 8.73 7.22 8.84
N PHE A 160 8.80 5.99 8.32
CA PHE A 160 7.88 5.49 7.30
C PHE A 160 6.78 4.64 7.95
N PRO A 161 5.56 5.16 8.14
CA PRO A 161 4.46 4.40 8.71
C PRO A 161 3.92 3.34 7.75
N VAL A 162 3.55 2.19 8.31
CA VAL A 162 2.79 1.14 7.63
C VAL A 162 1.54 0.86 8.46
N PHE A 163 0.37 1.20 7.94
CA PHE A 163 -0.90 0.93 8.59
C PHE A 163 -1.37 -0.49 8.26
N ASP A 164 -1.75 -1.25 9.28
CA ASP A 164 -2.40 -2.56 9.13
C ASP A 164 -3.92 -2.40 9.35
N SER A 165 -4.68 -2.29 8.25
CA SER A 165 -6.11 -1.99 8.25
C SER A 165 -6.93 -3.24 7.93
N ALA A 166 -7.32 -3.97 8.97
CA ALA A 166 -8.14 -5.17 8.85
C ALA A 166 -9.59 -5.02 9.35
N TYR A 167 -9.86 -3.99 10.15
CA TYR A 167 -11.10 -3.87 10.94
C TYR A 167 -11.89 -2.59 10.67
N GLN A 168 -11.65 -1.92 9.54
CA GLN A 168 -12.37 -0.71 9.17
C GLN A 168 -13.90 -0.96 9.17
N GLY A 169 -14.64 -0.20 9.97
CA GLY A 169 -16.06 -0.31 10.21
C GLY A 169 -16.46 -0.99 11.52
N PHE A 170 -15.52 -1.59 12.27
CA PHE A 170 -15.83 -2.28 13.53
C PHE A 170 -15.60 -1.45 14.79
N ALA A 171 -14.64 -0.53 14.82
CA ALA A 171 -14.25 0.14 16.06
C ALA A 171 -15.26 1.22 16.45
N THR A 172 -15.53 2.15 15.52
CA THR A 172 -16.48 3.25 15.71
C THR A 172 -17.87 2.96 15.16
N ARG A 173 -18.04 1.83 14.44
CA ARG A 173 -19.22 1.49 13.62
C ARG A 173 -19.44 2.46 12.46
N ASP A 174 -18.39 3.20 12.10
CA ASP A 174 -18.33 4.11 10.97
C ASP A 174 -17.05 3.84 10.18
N VAL A 175 -17.20 3.56 8.89
CA VAL A 175 -16.07 3.26 8.00
C VAL A 175 -15.16 4.47 7.82
N ASP A 176 -15.70 5.68 7.89
CA ASP A 176 -14.93 6.92 7.73
C ASP A 176 -14.19 7.28 9.01
N GLY A 177 -14.85 7.14 10.17
CA GLY A 177 -14.26 7.27 11.49
C GLY A 177 -13.06 6.35 11.69
N ASP A 178 -13.19 5.08 11.30
CA ASP A 178 -12.13 4.07 11.43
C ASP A 178 -10.94 4.29 10.48
N ALA A 179 -11.13 5.02 9.37
CA ALA A 179 -10.07 5.39 8.43
C ALA A 179 -9.45 6.76 8.71
N TRP A 180 -9.91 7.48 9.73
CA TRP A 180 -9.50 8.86 9.99
C TRP A 180 -7.98 9.03 10.10
N ALA A 181 -7.29 8.13 10.81
CA ALA A 181 -5.83 8.20 10.97
C ALA A 181 -5.10 8.06 9.63
N ILE A 182 -5.49 7.10 8.78
CA ILE A 182 -4.91 6.91 7.45
C ILE A 182 -5.10 8.16 6.58
N ARG A 183 -6.33 8.70 6.60
CA ARG A 183 -6.70 9.89 5.84
C ARG A 183 -5.89 11.10 6.30
N TYR A 184 -5.79 11.31 7.61
CA TYR A 184 -4.99 12.38 8.20
C TYR A 184 -3.53 12.30 7.75
N PHE A 185 -2.88 11.14 7.89
CA PHE A 185 -1.49 10.96 7.44
C PHE A 185 -1.33 11.24 5.94
N SER A 186 -2.24 10.72 5.11
CA SER A 186 -2.20 10.90 3.65
C SER A 186 -2.32 12.38 3.25
N GLU A 187 -3.20 13.14 3.92
CA GLU A 187 -3.32 14.58 3.70
C GLU A 187 -2.08 15.35 4.14
N ARG A 188 -1.48 14.98 5.27
CA ARG A 188 -0.24 15.60 5.77
C ARG A 188 0.92 15.35 4.81
N ILE A 189 1.05 14.15 4.26
CA ILE A 189 2.05 13.84 3.22
C ILE A 189 1.85 14.71 1.98
N LEU A 190 0.61 14.88 1.51
CA LEU A 190 0.31 15.73 0.34
C LEU A 190 0.55 17.22 0.59
N SER A 191 0.38 17.67 1.83
CA SER A 191 0.49 19.09 2.21
C SER A 191 1.89 19.47 2.68
N ASP A 192 2.81 18.51 2.81
CA ASP A 192 4.14 18.74 3.34
C ASP A 192 5.07 19.31 2.26
N ALA A 193 5.14 20.64 2.20
CA ALA A 193 6.03 21.35 1.28
C ALA A 193 7.52 21.04 1.52
N ASP A 194 7.89 20.72 2.77
CA ASP A 194 9.27 20.43 3.16
C ASP A 194 9.73 19.02 2.79
N SER A 195 8.84 18.16 2.27
CA SER A 195 9.13 16.74 1.94
C SER A 195 9.77 15.94 3.08
N LYS A 196 9.40 16.25 4.34
CA LYS A 196 9.90 15.56 5.55
C LYS A 196 9.14 14.28 5.82
N PHE A 197 7.88 14.21 5.39
CA PHE A 197 7.15 12.96 5.39
C PHE A 197 7.68 12.03 4.28
N PRO A 198 8.09 10.80 4.61
CA PRO A 198 8.63 9.86 3.62
C PRO A 198 7.55 9.08 2.85
N GLY A 199 6.26 9.28 3.16
CA GLY A 199 5.15 8.52 2.59
C GLY A 199 4.52 7.56 3.59
N VAL A 200 3.56 6.75 3.14
CA VAL A 200 2.86 5.77 3.98
C VAL A 200 2.41 4.56 3.18
N CYS A 201 2.48 3.37 3.79
CA CYS A 201 1.81 2.17 3.28
C CYS A 201 0.53 1.90 4.09
N VAL A 202 -0.50 1.38 3.42
CA VAL A 202 -1.71 0.85 4.03
C VAL A 202 -1.92 -0.58 3.53
N ALA A 203 -1.77 -1.54 4.42
CA ALA A 203 -2.09 -2.94 4.19
C ALA A 203 -3.57 -3.17 4.54
N GLN A 204 -4.42 -3.29 3.54
CA GLN A 204 -5.86 -3.44 3.70
C GLN A 204 -6.28 -4.90 3.56
N SER A 205 -7.13 -5.37 4.49
CA SER A 205 -7.76 -6.69 4.42
C SER A 205 -9.27 -6.57 4.26
N PHE A 206 -9.87 -7.43 3.43
CA PHE A 206 -11.32 -7.57 3.33
C PHE A 206 -11.89 -8.78 4.08
N SER A 207 -11.05 -9.52 4.80
CA SER A 207 -11.47 -10.75 5.47
C SER A 207 -12.51 -10.52 6.56
N ASN A 208 -12.36 -9.47 7.38
CA ASN A 208 -13.24 -9.24 8.52
C ASN A 208 -14.45 -8.39 8.17
N ASN A 209 -14.25 -7.24 7.52
CA ASN A 209 -15.32 -6.27 7.19
C ASN A 209 -16.29 -6.78 6.12
N PHE A 210 -15.83 -7.53 5.12
CA PHE A 210 -16.70 -8.15 4.11
C PHE A 210 -16.92 -9.66 4.33
N GLY A 211 -16.34 -10.25 5.39
CA GLY A 211 -16.44 -11.69 5.64
C GLY A 211 -15.68 -12.57 4.64
N LEU A 212 -14.80 -12.00 3.80
CA LEU A 212 -14.07 -12.67 2.74
C LEU A 212 -12.81 -13.40 3.26
N TYR A 213 -12.96 -14.22 4.29
CA TYR A 213 -11.85 -14.93 4.93
C TYR A 213 -11.17 -15.93 3.99
N GLY A 214 -11.96 -16.74 3.28
CA GLY A 214 -11.48 -17.78 2.36
C GLY A 214 -10.97 -17.24 1.04
N GLU A 215 -11.57 -16.14 0.55
CA GLU A 215 -11.27 -15.54 -0.76
C GLU A 215 -9.95 -14.78 -0.81
N ARG A 216 -9.37 -14.51 0.36
CA ARG A 216 -8.06 -13.85 0.50
C ARG A 216 -7.95 -12.52 -0.25
N VAL A 217 -9.02 -11.72 -0.27
CA VAL A 217 -9.02 -10.41 -0.94
C VAL A 217 -8.41 -9.33 -0.02
N GLY A 218 -7.50 -8.53 -0.56
CA GLY A 218 -6.89 -7.38 0.11
C GLY A 218 -6.20 -6.45 -0.88
N ALA A 219 -5.68 -5.33 -0.38
CA ALA A 219 -4.97 -4.35 -1.18
C ALA A 219 -3.78 -3.76 -0.41
N LEU A 220 -2.71 -3.42 -1.12
CA LEU A 220 -1.65 -2.57 -0.61
C LEU A 220 -1.77 -1.21 -1.29
N HIS A 221 -1.83 -0.15 -0.49
CA HIS A 221 -1.76 1.23 -0.97
C HIS A 221 -0.45 1.86 -0.50
N LEU A 222 0.31 2.46 -1.40
CA LEU A 222 1.54 3.19 -1.11
C LEU A 222 1.34 4.64 -1.56
N VAL A 223 1.24 5.54 -0.59
CA VAL A 223 1.16 6.99 -0.82
C VAL A 223 2.58 7.56 -0.77
N VAL A 224 2.99 8.21 -1.85
CA VAL A 224 4.30 8.85 -1.98
C VAL A 224 4.17 10.39 -1.91
N PRO A 225 5.16 11.10 -1.34
CA PRO A 225 5.22 12.56 -1.34
C PRO A 225 5.09 13.19 -2.74
N ARG A 226 4.74 14.48 -2.78
CA ARG A 226 4.74 15.24 -4.03
C ARG A 226 6.13 15.27 -4.65
N GLY A 227 6.20 15.10 -5.96
CA GLY A 227 7.46 15.05 -6.72
C GLY A 227 8.02 13.64 -6.94
N LEU A 228 7.45 12.61 -6.32
CA LEU A 228 7.76 11.21 -6.60
C LEU A 228 6.69 10.55 -7.45
N SER A 229 7.11 9.64 -8.32
CA SER A 229 6.20 8.93 -9.23
C SER A 229 5.56 7.74 -8.53
N ALA A 230 4.23 7.80 -8.34
CA ALA A 230 3.46 6.65 -7.90
C ALA A 230 3.51 5.50 -8.92
N GLU A 231 3.65 5.79 -10.22
CA GLU A 231 3.75 4.77 -11.26
C GLU A 231 5.05 3.97 -11.17
N GLU A 232 6.17 4.63 -10.86
CA GLU A 232 7.45 3.93 -10.62
C GLU A 232 7.35 3.03 -9.39
N ALA A 233 6.74 3.52 -8.31
CA ALA A 233 6.51 2.74 -7.11
C ALA A 233 5.59 1.53 -7.39
N LYS A 234 4.52 1.72 -8.17
CA LYS A 234 3.59 0.67 -8.60
C LYS A 234 4.30 -0.38 -9.47
N SER A 235 5.18 0.03 -10.37
CA SER A 235 5.99 -0.88 -11.20
C SER A 235 6.86 -1.79 -10.33
N GLN A 236 7.57 -1.22 -9.35
CA GLN A 236 8.38 -2.00 -8.41
C GLN A 236 7.54 -2.99 -7.58
N LEU A 237 6.39 -2.55 -7.06
CA LEU A 237 5.46 -3.41 -6.32
C LEU A 237 4.93 -4.55 -7.19
N THR A 238 4.60 -4.26 -8.46
CA THR A 238 4.09 -5.24 -9.40
C THR A 238 5.16 -6.28 -9.75
N LEU A 239 6.41 -5.87 -9.96
CA LEU A 239 7.54 -6.80 -10.17
C LEU A 239 7.75 -7.73 -8.97
N MET A 240 7.63 -7.21 -7.75
CA MET A 240 7.74 -8.01 -6.53
C MET A 240 6.59 -9.01 -6.41
N ALA A 241 5.34 -8.56 -6.58
CA ALA A 241 4.17 -9.43 -6.55
C ALA A 241 4.24 -10.53 -7.60
N ARG A 242 4.67 -10.19 -8.83
CA ARG A 242 4.85 -11.15 -9.92
C ARG A 242 5.86 -12.24 -9.60
N GLY A 243 6.96 -11.88 -8.93
CA GLY A 243 7.98 -12.83 -8.49
C GLY A 243 7.53 -13.77 -7.36
N GLU A 244 6.45 -13.43 -6.64
CA GLU A 244 5.98 -14.18 -5.47
C GLU A 244 4.75 -15.06 -5.78
N TYR A 245 3.73 -14.47 -6.39
CA TYR A 245 2.45 -15.15 -6.64
C TYR A 245 1.85 -14.82 -8.00
N TRP A 246 2.62 -14.19 -8.90
CA TRP A 246 2.22 -13.79 -10.25
C TRP A 246 1.09 -12.76 -10.27
N ASN A 247 -0.17 -13.20 -10.10
CA ASN A 247 -1.35 -12.35 -9.96
C ASN A 247 -2.16 -12.83 -8.75
N PRO A 248 -2.80 -11.92 -7.99
CA PRO A 248 -3.67 -12.31 -6.89
C PRO A 248 -4.89 -13.11 -7.41
N PRO A 249 -5.46 -14.01 -6.58
CA PRO A 249 -6.61 -14.82 -6.95
C PRO A 249 -7.88 -14.00 -7.17
#